data_AF-A0A9E4RN88-F1
#
_entry.id   AF-A0A9E4RN88-F1
#
_cell.length_a   1.000
_cell.length_b   1.000
_cell.length_c   1.000
_cell.angle_alpha   90.00
_cell.angle_beta   90.00
_cell.angle_gamma   90.00
#
_symmetry.space_group_name_H-M   'P 1'
#
loop_
_entity.id
_entity.type
_entity.pdbx_description
1 polymer ?
#
loop_
_entity_poly.entity_id
_entity_poly.type
_entity_poly.pdbx_seq_one_letter_code
_entity_poly.pdbx_strand_id
1 'polypeptide(L)'
;MPFGGSDWLALTSEPTLEPEIPICDPHHHFWDHRTARIPYQRYLLHELADDVNSGHNVKSTVFIEARSMYRADGPEEMKSVGEVEFVQGLAAASASGAYGPCRAAASIVGHANLLLGDGVEPVLEALQIASPN
;
A
#
# COMPACT_ATOMS: atom_id res chain seq x y z
N MET A 1 28.67 8.03 6.43
CA MET A 1 27.71 6.95 6.11
C MET A 1 26.48 7.60 5.48
N PRO A 2 26.16 7.31 4.21
CA PRO A 2 25.09 7.96 3.48
C PRO A 2 23.76 7.38 3.95
N PHE A 3 23.18 7.96 4.99
CA PHE A 3 21.87 7.51 5.46
C PHE A 3 20.80 7.98 4.47
N GLY A 4 20.37 7.08 3.58
CA GLY A 4 19.06 7.20 2.92
C GLY A 4 18.95 6.93 1.43
N GLY A 5 20.01 6.42 0.77
CA GLY A 5 19.91 5.90 -0.59
C GLY A 5 19.61 4.40 -0.62
N SER A 6 19.15 3.90 -1.76
CA SER A 6 18.83 2.48 -2.00
C SER A 6 20.06 1.63 -2.34
N ASP A 7 21.27 2.22 -2.38
CA ASP A 7 22.52 1.55 -2.80
C ASP A 7 22.82 0.26 -2.03
N TRP A 8 22.36 0.15 -0.78
CA TRP A 8 22.54 -1.05 0.03
C TRP A 8 21.80 -2.27 -0.52
N LEU A 9 20.69 -2.08 -1.26
CA LEU A 9 19.96 -3.16 -1.93
C LEU A 9 20.79 -3.83 -3.02
N ALA A 10 21.76 -3.11 -3.60
CA ALA A 10 22.62 -3.61 -4.66
C ALA A 10 23.88 -4.33 -4.15
N LEU A 11 24.07 -4.45 -2.83
CA LEU A 11 25.26 -5.11 -2.26
C LEU A 11 25.32 -6.61 -2.57
N THR A 12 24.16 -7.25 -2.75
CA THR A 12 24.05 -8.66 -3.10
C THR A 12 22.90 -8.82 -4.09
N SER A 13 23.14 -9.55 -5.18
CA SER A 13 22.10 -9.96 -6.12
C SER A 13 21.97 -11.47 -6.07
N GLU A 14 20.75 -11.97 -5.88
CA GLU A 14 20.45 -13.40 -5.88
C GLU A 14 19.58 -13.74 -7.10
N PRO A 15 19.72 -14.94 -7.68
CA PRO A 15 18.85 -15.38 -8.75
C PRO A 15 17.43 -15.62 -8.22
N THR A 16 16.41 -15.24 -9.00
CA THR A 16 15.01 -15.55 -8.70
C THR A 16 14.80 -17.05 -8.63
N LEU A 17 14.26 -17.53 -7.52
CA LEU A 17 13.87 -18.92 -7.35
C LEU A 17 12.43 -19.12 -7.82
N GLU A 18 12.21 -20.21 -8.56
CA GLU A 18 10.88 -20.65 -9.03
C GLU A 18 10.05 -19.49 -9.63
N PRO A 19 10.58 -18.79 -10.65
CA PRO A 19 10.01 -17.55 -11.17
C PRO A 19 8.59 -17.72 -11.73
N GLU A 20 8.14 -18.94 -12.00
CA GLU A 20 6.81 -19.27 -12.46
C GLU A 20 5.76 -19.34 -11.35
N ILE A 21 6.15 -19.54 -10.09
CA ILE A 21 5.20 -19.70 -8.98
C ILE A 21 4.41 -18.39 -8.79
N PRO A 22 3.07 -18.41 -8.89
CA PRO A 22 2.27 -17.22 -8.65
C PRO A 22 2.31 -16.86 -7.16
N ILE A 23 2.67 -15.61 -6.87
CA ILE A 23 2.78 -15.09 -5.51
C ILE A 23 1.71 -14.02 -5.28
N CYS A 24 1.08 -14.06 -4.10
CA CYS A 24 0.41 -12.92 -3.52
C CYS A 24 1.31 -12.38 -2.40
N ASP A 25 1.79 -11.15 -2.51
CA ASP A 25 2.49 -10.48 -1.41
C ASP A 25 1.45 -9.99 -0.39
N PRO A 26 1.37 -10.59 0.81
CA PRO A 26 0.30 -10.30 1.75
C PRO A 26 0.54 -9.02 2.55
N HIS A 27 1.67 -8.33 2.40
CA HIS A 27 1.99 -7.19 3.25
C HIS A 27 2.93 -6.19 2.58
N HIS A 28 2.38 -5.06 2.15
CA HIS A 28 3.15 -3.85 1.90
C HIS A 28 2.40 -2.60 2.40
N HIS A 29 3.04 -1.45 2.29
CA HIS A 29 2.50 -0.16 2.67
C HIS A 29 2.72 0.84 1.54
N PHE A 30 2.01 1.96 1.56
CA PHE A 30 2.21 3.10 0.68
C PHE A 30 2.27 4.39 1.49
N TRP A 31 3.21 5.27 1.15
CA TRP A 31 3.31 6.60 1.74
C TRP A 31 4.01 7.56 0.77
N ASP A 32 3.59 8.82 0.75
CA ASP A 32 4.28 9.86 -0.03
C ASP A 32 5.22 10.70 0.84
N HIS A 33 4.82 10.98 2.08
CA HIS A 33 5.59 11.80 3.02
C HIS A 33 5.45 11.32 4.47
N ARG A 34 6.55 10.84 5.10
CA ARG A 34 6.56 10.32 6.48
C ARG A 34 7.23 11.27 7.48
N THR A 35 6.46 12.12 8.14
CA THR A 35 6.98 13.18 9.03
C THR A 35 7.91 12.75 10.18
N ALA A 36 7.93 11.47 10.58
CA ALA A 36 8.67 10.99 11.75
C ALA A 36 9.67 9.84 11.49
N ARG A 37 9.85 9.37 10.24
CA ARG A 37 10.68 8.17 9.93
C ARG A 37 11.63 8.37 8.75
N ILE A 38 12.84 8.87 9.04
CA ILE A 38 13.94 9.02 8.07
C ILE A 38 14.98 7.90 8.23
N PRO A 39 15.61 7.41 7.15
CA PRO A 39 15.34 7.71 5.74
C PRO A 39 14.12 6.96 5.15
N TYR A 40 13.87 7.07 3.83
CA TYR A 40 12.74 6.47 3.09
C TYR A 40 11.39 7.13 3.34
N GLN A 41 11.25 8.35 2.82
CA GLN A 41 10.07 9.18 3.05
C GLN A 41 8.90 8.87 2.12
N ARG A 42 9.16 8.14 1.02
CA ARG A 42 8.20 7.81 -0.05
C ARG A 42 8.35 6.34 -0.46
N TYR A 43 7.21 5.70 -0.70
CA TYR A 43 7.06 4.39 -1.33
C TYR A 43 5.65 4.34 -1.91
N LEU A 44 5.53 4.47 -3.23
CA LEU A 44 4.26 4.51 -3.96
C LEU A 44 4.28 3.42 -5.06
N LEU A 45 3.34 3.52 -6.00
CA LEU A 45 3.16 2.52 -7.04
C LEU A 45 4.39 2.34 -7.95
N HIS A 46 5.18 3.40 -8.20
CA HIS A 46 6.41 3.26 -9.00
C HIS A 46 7.45 2.41 -8.27
N GLU A 47 7.68 2.69 -6.99
CA GLU A 47 8.63 1.93 -6.16
C GLU A 47 8.18 0.48 -5.99
N LEU A 48 6.88 0.23 -5.75
CA LEU A 48 6.35 -1.13 -5.70
C LEU A 48 6.50 -1.85 -7.05
N ALA A 49 6.24 -1.16 -8.17
CA ALA A 49 6.38 -1.75 -9.50
C ALA A 49 7.82 -2.19 -9.79
N ASP A 50 8.81 -1.40 -9.38
CA ASP A 50 10.21 -1.78 -9.52
C ASP A 50 10.52 -3.07 -8.72
N ASP A 51 9.98 -3.20 -7.51
CA ASP A 51 10.18 -4.37 -6.65
C ASP A 51 9.46 -5.63 -7.19
N VAL A 52 8.17 -5.54 -7.51
CA VAL A 52 7.36 -6.71 -7.90
C VAL A 52 7.64 -7.20 -9.32
N ASN A 53 8.25 -6.37 -10.16
CA ASN A 53 8.69 -6.74 -11.51
C ASN A 53 10.17 -7.15 -11.56
N SER A 54 10.84 -7.35 -10.42
CA SER A 54 12.26 -7.69 -10.33
C SER A 54 12.61 -9.15 -10.66
N GLY A 55 11.60 -10.01 -10.90
CA GLY A 55 11.78 -11.36 -11.43
C GLY A 55 10.76 -12.38 -10.92
N HIS A 56 10.34 -12.27 -9.65
CA HIS A 56 9.31 -13.14 -9.10
C HIS A 56 7.94 -12.88 -9.74
N ASN A 57 7.13 -13.93 -9.89
CA ASN A 57 5.79 -13.82 -10.47
C ASN A 57 4.74 -13.37 -9.44
N VAL A 58 4.91 -12.15 -8.94
CA VAL A 58 3.95 -11.50 -8.03
C VAL A 58 2.71 -11.09 -8.82
N LYS A 59 1.58 -11.73 -8.55
CA LYS A 59 0.30 -11.47 -9.22
C LYS A 59 -0.51 -10.38 -8.55
N SER A 60 -0.42 -10.28 -7.24
CA SER A 60 -1.20 -9.35 -6.45
C SER A 60 -0.50 -9.00 -5.16
N THR A 61 -0.86 -7.87 -4.58
CA THR A 61 -0.39 -7.47 -3.26
C THR A 61 -1.53 -7.03 -2.36
N VAL A 62 -1.33 -7.10 -1.04
CA VAL A 62 -2.26 -6.59 -0.03
C VAL A 62 -1.63 -5.39 0.67
N PHE A 63 -2.32 -4.26 0.66
CA PHE A 63 -1.92 -3.07 1.41
C PHE A 63 -2.37 -3.19 2.86
N ILE A 64 -1.50 -2.78 3.78
CA ILE A 64 -1.78 -2.72 5.22
C ILE A 64 -1.69 -1.26 5.70
N GLU A 65 -2.67 -0.82 6.49
CA GLU A 65 -2.75 0.53 7.08
C GLU A 65 -1.40 1.03 7.62
N ALA A 66 -1.06 2.28 7.29
CA ALA A 66 0.18 2.92 7.68
C ALA A 66 0.00 4.39 8.13
N ARG A 67 -1.25 4.82 8.37
CA ARG A 67 -1.64 6.21 8.62
C ARG A 67 -1.28 7.18 7.50
N SER A 68 -1.25 6.66 6.27
CA SER A 68 -0.95 7.41 5.07
C SER A 68 -2.16 8.20 4.63
N MET A 69 -2.00 9.48 4.32
CA MET A 69 -3.05 10.28 3.66
C MET A 69 -4.41 10.28 4.39
N TYR A 70 -4.41 10.17 5.73
CA TYR A 70 -5.62 10.38 6.53
C TYR A 70 -6.22 11.75 6.21
N ARG A 71 -7.55 11.86 6.24
CA ARG A 71 -8.23 13.15 6.01
C ARG A 71 -7.75 14.17 7.04
N ALA A 72 -7.40 15.37 6.57
CA ALA A 72 -6.94 16.45 7.45
C ALA A 72 -8.07 17.00 8.34
N ASP A 73 -9.29 17.02 7.79
CA ASP A 73 -10.49 17.56 8.41
C ASP A 73 -11.58 16.49 8.57
N GLY A 74 -12.60 16.80 9.37
CA GLY A 74 -13.76 15.93 9.64
C GLY A 74 -13.68 15.18 10.97
N PRO A 75 -14.68 14.34 11.29
CA PRO A 75 -14.71 13.53 12.51
C PRO A 75 -13.49 12.62 12.60
N GLU A 76 -12.95 12.45 13.81
CA GLU A 76 -11.70 11.72 14.04
C GLU A 76 -11.80 10.26 13.55
N GLU A 77 -12.91 9.61 13.84
CA GLU A 77 -13.25 8.25 13.44
C GLU A 77 -13.36 8.06 11.92
N MET A 78 -13.54 9.14 11.15
CA MET A 78 -13.68 9.10 9.69
C MET A 78 -12.38 9.41 8.94
N LYS A 79 -11.30 9.75 9.64
CA LYS A 79 -10.05 10.18 8.99
C LYS A 79 -9.34 9.06 8.24
N SER A 80 -9.42 7.82 8.75
CA SER A 80 -8.79 6.64 8.13
C SER A 80 -9.37 6.30 6.76
N VAL A 81 -10.61 6.72 6.47
CA VAL A 81 -11.22 6.56 5.14
C VAL A 81 -10.37 7.21 4.05
N GLY A 82 -9.70 8.34 4.35
CA GLY A 82 -8.80 9.01 3.40
C GLY A 82 -7.64 8.14 2.92
N GLU A 83 -7.12 7.26 3.78
CA GLU A 83 -6.07 6.32 3.38
C GLU A 83 -6.61 5.29 2.39
N VAL A 84 -7.81 4.75 2.64
CA VAL A 84 -8.43 3.78 1.73
C VAL A 84 -8.72 4.43 0.38
N GLU A 85 -9.25 5.66 0.35
CA GLU A 85 -9.46 6.43 -0.90
C GLU A 85 -8.15 6.61 -1.67
N PHE A 86 -7.06 6.96 -0.97
CA PHE A 86 -5.74 7.13 -1.56
C PHE A 86 -5.20 5.82 -2.14
N VAL A 87 -5.22 4.74 -1.38
CA VAL A 87 -4.73 3.41 -1.81
C VAL A 87 -5.58 2.86 -2.94
N GLN A 88 -6.90 3.06 -2.90
CA GLN A 88 -7.81 2.70 -3.99
C GLN A 88 -7.43 3.41 -5.30
N GLY A 89 -6.99 4.68 -5.24
CA GLY A 89 -6.45 5.38 -6.40
C GLY A 89 -5.22 4.69 -6.99
N LEU A 90 -4.28 4.24 -6.16
CA LEU A 90 -3.10 3.49 -6.57
C LEU A 90 -3.47 2.11 -7.15
N ALA A 91 -4.40 1.39 -6.51
CA ALA A 91 -4.91 0.11 -6.99
C ALA A 91 -5.58 0.25 -8.38
N ALA A 92 -6.36 1.31 -8.59
CA ALA A 92 -6.97 1.62 -9.89
C ALA A 92 -5.92 1.97 -10.95
N ALA A 93 -4.87 2.73 -10.59
CA ALA A 93 -3.77 3.03 -11.50
C ALA A 93 -3.00 1.75 -11.90
N SER A 94 -2.68 0.88 -10.95
CA SER A 94 -2.08 -0.44 -11.22
C SER A 94 -2.95 -1.30 -12.12
N ALA A 95 -4.27 -1.26 -11.92
CA ALA A 95 -5.24 -2.03 -12.70
C ALA A 95 -5.24 -1.74 -14.20
N SER A 96 -4.70 -0.59 -14.62
CA SER A 96 -4.50 -0.24 -16.03
C SER A 96 -3.47 -1.13 -16.74
N GLY A 97 -2.60 -1.83 -16.00
CA GLY A 97 -1.48 -2.60 -16.51
C GLY A 97 -0.26 -1.76 -16.89
N ALA A 98 -0.31 -0.43 -16.75
CA ALA A 98 0.81 0.47 -17.06
C ALA A 98 2.03 0.27 -16.15
N TYR A 99 1.84 -0.37 -14.99
CA TYR A 99 2.86 -0.62 -13.97
C TYR A 99 3.31 -2.09 -13.92
N GLY A 100 3.00 -2.85 -14.98
CA GLY A 100 3.25 -4.29 -15.05
C GLY A 100 2.02 -5.15 -14.76
N PRO A 101 2.18 -6.48 -14.78
CA PRO A 101 1.06 -7.43 -14.68
C PRO A 101 0.53 -7.61 -13.26
N CYS A 102 1.26 -7.14 -12.23
CA CYS A 102 0.84 -7.25 -10.84
C CYS A 102 -0.36 -6.34 -10.54
N ARG A 103 -1.32 -6.85 -9.76
CA ARG A 103 -2.44 -6.08 -9.18
C ARG A 103 -2.02 -5.53 -7.82
N ALA A 104 -1.49 -4.31 -7.81
CA ALA A 104 -1.11 -3.63 -6.57
C ALA A 104 -2.33 -3.35 -5.70
N ALA A 105 -2.21 -3.62 -4.40
CA ALA A 105 -3.26 -3.44 -3.41
C ALA A 105 -4.62 -4.02 -3.88
N ALA A 106 -4.57 -5.26 -4.39
CA ALA A 106 -5.76 -6.04 -4.75
C ALA A 106 -6.68 -6.29 -3.54
N SER A 107 -6.15 -6.10 -2.32
CA SER A 107 -6.94 -5.96 -1.10
C SER A 107 -6.31 -4.89 -0.21
N ILE A 108 -7.15 -4.24 0.59
CA ILE A 108 -6.77 -3.13 1.47
C ILE A 108 -7.22 -3.48 2.89
N VAL A 109 -6.28 -3.55 3.82
CA VAL A 109 -6.56 -3.65 5.24
C VAL A 109 -6.51 -2.24 5.83
N GLY A 110 -7.68 -1.60 5.96
CA GLY A 110 -7.83 -0.26 6.55
C GLY A 110 -8.03 -0.29 8.07
N HIS A 111 -8.26 0.89 8.65
CA HIS A 111 -8.44 1.06 10.09
C HIS A 111 -9.85 1.57 10.45
N ALA A 112 -10.49 0.94 11.43
CA ALA A 112 -11.68 1.44 12.12
C ALA A 112 -11.55 1.24 13.63
N ASN A 113 -11.89 2.26 14.42
CA ASN A 113 -11.83 2.17 15.88
C ASN A 113 -13.05 1.41 16.43
N LEU A 114 -12.87 0.13 16.76
CA LEU A 114 -13.95 -0.71 17.31
C LEU A 114 -14.41 -0.29 18.71
N LEU A 115 -13.70 0.59 19.41
CA LEU A 115 -14.12 1.10 20.73
C LEU A 115 -15.33 2.05 20.65
N LEU A 116 -15.77 2.43 19.44
CA LEU A 116 -16.96 3.24 19.22
C LEU A 116 -18.27 2.48 19.45
N GLY A 117 -18.23 1.14 19.62
CA GLY A 117 -19.42 0.31 19.66
C GLY A 117 -20.20 0.42 18.35
N ASP A 118 -21.51 0.57 18.43
CA ASP A 118 -22.39 0.75 17.25
C ASP A 118 -21.99 1.96 16.38
N GLY A 119 -21.31 2.96 16.97
CA GLY A 119 -20.79 4.12 16.22
C GLY A 119 -19.70 3.80 15.19
N VAL A 120 -19.18 2.57 15.15
CA VAL A 120 -18.21 2.15 14.12
C VAL A 120 -18.87 1.78 12.80
N GLU A 121 -20.16 1.46 12.79
CA GLU A 121 -20.88 1.00 11.60
C GLU A 121 -20.74 2.00 10.42
N PRO A 122 -20.97 3.32 10.59
CA PRO A 122 -20.78 4.29 9.51
C PRO A 122 -19.33 4.37 9.00
N VAL A 123 -18.34 4.08 9.84
CA VAL A 123 -16.92 4.05 9.44
C VAL A 123 -16.65 2.85 8.55
N LEU A 124 -17.15 1.67 8.93
CA LEU A 124 -17.01 0.44 8.13
C LEU A 124 -17.70 0.57 6.77
N GLU A 125 -18.91 1.13 6.74
CA GLU A 125 -19.64 1.43 5.49
C GLU A 125 -18.84 2.38 4.59
N ALA A 126 -18.29 3.45 5.17
CA ALA A 126 -17.48 4.41 4.42
C ALA A 126 -16.18 3.81 3.88
N LEU A 127 -15.51 2.94 4.65
CA LEU A 127 -14.33 2.21 4.18
C LEU A 127 -14.68 1.28 3.01
N GLN A 128 -15.81 0.57 3.08
CA GLN A 128 -16.27 -0.29 2.00
C GLN A 128 -16.60 0.51 0.73
N ILE A 129 -17.27 1.66 0.87
CA ILE A 129 -17.58 2.57 -0.25
C ILE A 129 -16.29 3.11 -0.88
N ALA A 130 -15.29 3.43 -0.06
CA ALA A 130 -14.01 3.97 -0.52
C ALA A 130 -13.16 2.97 -1.32
N SER A 131 -13.42 1.66 -1.23
CA SER A 131 -12.72 0.63 -1.98
C SER A 131 -13.69 -0.32 -2.73
N PRO A 132 -14.29 0.13 -3.85
CA PRO A 132 -15.33 -0.63 -4.55
C PRO A 132 -14.81 -1.76 -5.46
N ASN A 133 -13.49 -1.92 -5.59
CA ASN A 133 -12.85 -2.87 -6.52
C ASN A 133 -12.76 -4.30 -6.00
#